data_AF-A0A835Z6Q5-F1
#
_entry.id   AF-A0A835Z6Q5-F1
#
_cell.length_a   1.000
_cell.length_b   1.000
_cell.length_c   1.000
_cell.angle_alpha   90.00
_cell.angle_beta   90.00
_cell.angle_gamma   90.00
#
_symmetry.space_group_name_H-M   'P 1'
#
loop_
_entity.id
_entity.type
_entity.pdbx_description
1 polymer ?
#
loop_
_entity_poly.entity_id
_entity_poly.type
_entity_poly.pdbx_seq_one_letter_code
_entity_poly.pdbx_strand_id
1 'polypeptide(L)'
;MAEAGDSAISLPHVLDAEIADTRRSLSKVERAVEDIFAAIERGQVLPRYRTEERQDQELKNLTDEKTRLQGILGTLTSQRSSVVTFWRALSRASDDDDCLALKDGTWFMGDYVRGNRIYIRSCYRELMDTIKAMVTSGTRRVVITGTPGIGKSCYALYWLWHLRRAGNTVVYQIGADFYRFSGELVQHADTIGAFKNAGGLWHPDVWFLCDPARDHEPYGGCLGVTLVFVSPSTERYKAFLKEPRATTRYMPVWSQEEVQRCRQLLFDHVPQSRVQDLLEQWGGVPRFVLQFADDDTQQAKLQQAIRKCATAGLRATILNAGEDAGSTAALSDKVLHMCTADFVHVRLMWASQYAFDALCEAQGEASKGELRAFIASSARLPSLATLRGLVFEPYVHRLLGNGSCFEYRVLEPAQHGVTTFNFAFRRSVTFARLRDIWRIEEGVYYAPRASNLSAGDSFAIIDGVLFIFQITVAAEHGVKKAGTLDIVEAACGMSIGARPEFVLAFVVPPDRFLEYRAQNFVTKENKKAKLEVACTQWAIRLPVDVMV
;
A
#
# COMPACT_ATOMS: atom_id res chain seq x y z
N MET A 1 -36.15 -9.59 1.78
CA MET A 1 -37.14 -8.60 2.22
C MET A 1 -36.40 -7.45 2.88
N ALA A 2 -36.52 -6.27 2.26
CA ALA A 2 -36.34 -4.90 2.74
C ALA A 2 -35.27 -4.56 3.81
N GLU A 3 -34.22 -3.90 3.33
CA GLU A 3 -33.66 -2.61 3.76
C GLU A 3 -33.69 -2.16 5.24
N ALA A 4 -32.51 -1.82 5.74
CA ALA A 4 -32.20 -0.44 6.13
C ALA A 4 -30.67 -0.25 6.13
N GLY A 5 -30.19 0.58 5.20
CA GLY A 5 -28.89 1.22 5.36
C GLY A 5 -28.99 2.25 6.48
N ASP A 6 -27.89 2.49 7.19
CA ASP A 6 -27.79 3.76 7.88
C ASP A 6 -26.37 4.32 7.85
N SER A 7 -26.40 5.63 7.69
CA SER A 7 -25.37 6.61 7.47
C SER A 7 -24.28 6.62 8.55
N ALA A 8 -23.03 6.71 8.12
CA ALA A 8 -21.92 7.03 9.01
C ALA A 8 -22.00 8.51 9.42
N ILE A 9 -22.81 8.79 10.45
CA ILE A 9 -22.84 10.07 11.16
C ILE A 9 -21.46 10.24 11.85
N SER A 10 -20.82 11.40 11.70
CA SER A 10 -19.48 11.64 12.26
C SER A 10 -19.49 11.47 13.79
N LEU A 11 -18.70 10.51 14.27
CA LEU A 11 -18.66 10.07 15.67
C LEU A 11 -18.46 11.17 16.73
N PRO A 12 -17.74 12.28 16.50
CA PRO A 12 -17.48 13.21 17.60
C PRO A 12 -18.57 14.26 17.84
N HIS A 13 -19.38 14.60 16.83
CA HIS A 13 -20.55 15.48 17.01
C HIS A 13 -21.63 14.78 17.86
N VAL A 14 -21.75 13.46 17.66
CA VAL A 14 -22.57 12.57 18.48
C VAL A 14 -22.02 12.54 19.90
N LEU A 15 -20.71 12.37 20.08
CA LEU A 15 -20.09 12.30 21.41
C LEU A 15 -20.24 13.60 22.22
N ASP A 16 -20.05 14.77 21.61
CA ASP A 16 -20.20 16.05 22.31
C ASP A 16 -21.66 16.39 22.63
N ALA A 17 -22.60 16.04 21.73
CA ALA A 17 -24.02 16.15 21.99
C ALA A 17 -24.47 15.18 23.09
N GLU A 18 -23.98 13.94 23.08
CA GLU A 18 -24.24 12.93 24.11
C GLU A 18 -23.64 13.32 25.46
N ILE A 19 -22.43 13.90 25.50
CA ILE A 19 -21.84 14.43 26.74
C ILE A 19 -22.70 15.58 27.29
N ALA A 20 -23.11 16.52 26.43
CA ALA A 20 -23.95 17.64 26.83
C ALA A 20 -25.34 17.18 27.30
N ASP A 21 -25.93 16.20 26.62
CA ASP A 21 -27.25 15.68 26.96
C ASP A 21 -27.22 14.83 28.24
N THR A 22 -26.21 13.97 28.39
CA THR A 22 -25.97 13.20 29.62
C THR A 22 -25.74 14.13 30.81
N ARG A 23 -24.99 15.23 30.65
CA ARG A 23 -24.82 16.26 31.70
C ARG A 23 -26.13 16.93 32.08
N ARG A 24 -26.98 17.26 31.09
CA ARG A 24 -28.30 17.87 31.34
C ARG A 24 -29.22 16.89 32.08
N SER A 25 -29.21 15.62 31.71
CA SER A 25 -30.00 14.58 32.36
C SER A 25 -29.52 14.32 33.79
N LEU A 26 -28.21 14.23 34.02
CA LEU A 26 -27.63 14.08 35.36
C LEU A 26 -28.00 15.25 36.28
N SER A 27 -27.90 16.50 35.80
CA SER A 27 -28.29 17.69 36.57
C SER A 27 -29.77 17.71 36.96
N LYS A 28 -30.65 17.11 36.16
CA LYS A 28 -32.09 16.99 36.50
C LYS A 28 -32.30 15.96 37.59
N VAL A 29 -31.64 14.80 37.48
CA VAL A 29 -31.72 13.73 38.49
C VAL A 29 -31.15 14.19 39.82
N GLU A 30 -30.00 14.89 39.82
CA GLU A 30 -29.37 15.41 41.05
C GLU A 30 -30.29 16.38 41.80
N ARG A 31 -30.94 17.31 41.08
CA ARG A 31 -31.94 18.21 41.68
C ARG A 31 -33.14 17.47 42.24
N ALA A 32 -33.65 16.46 41.54
CA ALA A 32 -34.78 15.68 42.03
C ALA A 32 -34.44 14.87 43.29
N VAL A 33 -33.22 14.35 43.38
CA VAL A 33 -32.68 13.68 44.56
C VAL A 33 -32.55 14.66 45.72
N GLU A 34 -31.97 15.85 45.50
CA GLU A 34 -31.84 16.91 46.51
C GLU A 34 -33.20 17.38 47.04
N ASP A 35 -34.20 17.56 46.17
CA ASP A 35 -35.56 17.94 46.55
C ASP A 35 -36.20 16.92 47.50
N ILE A 36 -36.03 15.63 47.21
CA ILE A 36 -36.57 14.54 48.06
C ILE A 36 -35.81 14.48 49.38
N PHE A 37 -34.48 14.56 49.37
CA PHE A 37 -33.69 14.59 50.61
C PHE A 37 -34.08 15.76 51.51
N ALA A 38 -34.24 16.97 50.96
CA ALA A 38 -34.66 18.14 51.72
C ALA A 38 -36.10 18.01 52.27
N ALA A 39 -36.98 17.26 51.61
CA ALA A 39 -38.31 16.95 52.14
C ALA A 39 -38.23 15.95 53.29
N ILE A 40 -37.40 14.90 53.16
CA ILE A 40 -37.16 13.90 54.21
C ILE A 40 -36.55 14.54 55.46
N GLU A 41 -35.56 15.43 55.31
CA GLU A 41 -34.95 16.16 56.43
C GLU A 41 -35.96 17.03 57.21
N ARG A 42 -37.02 17.48 56.53
CA ARG A 42 -38.13 18.25 57.14
C ARG A 42 -39.28 17.37 57.63
N GLY A 43 -39.16 16.04 57.54
CA GLY A 43 -40.22 15.09 57.90
C GLY A 43 -41.45 15.18 56.99
N GLN A 44 -41.27 15.50 55.71
CA GLN A 44 -42.34 15.74 54.76
C GLN A 44 -42.35 14.74 53.59
N VAL A 45 -43.57 14.37 53.15
CA VAL A 45 -43.79 13.67 51.88
C VAL A 45 -44.19 14.68 50.83
N LEU A 46 -43.44 14.73 49.73
CA LEU A 46 -43.77 15.61 48.61
C LEU A 46 -45.14 15.20 48.01
N PRO A 47 -46.03 16.16 47.70
CA PRO A 47 -47.41 15.89 47.30
C PRO A 47 -47.55 14.93 46.11
N ARG A 48 -46.54 14.89 45.22
CA ARG A 48 -46.51 14.02 44.05
C ARG A 48 -46.37 12.53 44.37
N TYR A 49 -45.81 12.16 45.52
CA TYR A 49 -45.57 10.75 45.88
C TYR A 49 -46.66 10.15 46.77
N ARG A 50 -47.45 10.99 47.45
CA ARG A 50 -48.61 10.65 48.30
C ARG A 50 -48.32 9.82 49.56
N THR A 51 -47.28 8.99 49.57
CA THR A 51 -46.89 8.11 50.68
C THR A 51 -45.36 8.07 50.82
N GLU A 52 -44.85 7.92 52.05
CA GLU A 52 -43.41 7.77 52.33
C GLU A 52 -42.78 6.62 51.53
N GLU A 53 -43.41 5.44 51.52
CA GLU A 53 -42.89 4.26 50.81
C GLU A 53 -42.66 4.51 49.30
N ARG A 54 -43.55 5.28 48.66
CA ARG A 54 -43.38 5.68 47.25
C ARG A 54 -42.29 6.72 47.05
N GLN A 55 -42.12 7.63 48.01
CA GLN A 55 -41.06 8.63 47.96
C GLN A 55 -39.69 7.97 48.14
N ASP A 56 -39.57 7.02 49.06
CA ASP A 56 -38.32 6.28 49.31
C ASP A 56 -37.95 5.36 48.14
N GLN A 57 -38.95 4.69 47.54
CA GLN A 57 -38.74 3.89 46.34
C GLN A 57 -38.27 4.76 45.16
N GLU A 58 -38.84 5.94 44.99
CA GLU A 58 -38.40 6.88 43.96
C GLU A 58 -37.00 7.42 44.24
N LEU A 59 -36.66 7.73 45.49
CA LEU A 59 -35.33 8.16 45.88
C LEU A 59 -34.28 7.10 45.53
N LYS A 60 -34.59 5.83 45.77
CA LYS A 60 -33.72 4.71 45.39
C LYS A 60 -33.55 4.63 43.87
N ASN A 61 -34.64 4.68 43.10
CA ASN A 61 -34.60 4.65 41.63
C ASN A 61 -33.76 5.81 41.06
N LEU A 62 -33.94 7.02 41.59
CA LEU A 62 -33.17 8.21 41.16
C LEU A 62 -31.70 8.13 41.55
N THR A 63 -31.38 7.51 42.69
CA THR A 63 -29.98 7.29 43.13
C THR A 63 -29.26 6.26 42.26
N ASP A 64 -29.95 5.19 41.87
CA ASP A 64 -29.44 4.17 40.94
C ASP A 64 -29.22 4.78 39.54
N GLU A 65 -30.19 5.59 39.05
CA GLU A 65 -30.07 6.28 37.76
C GLU A 65 -28.96 7.36 37.78
N LYS A 66 -28.78 8.08 38.90
CA LYS A 66 -27.65 9.00 39.10
C LYS A 66 -26.32 8.26 38.94
N THR A 67 -26.16 7.12 39.60
CA THR A 67 -24.95 6.29 39.54
C THR A 67 -24.69 5.80 38.10
N ARG A 68 -25.72 5.37 37.40
CA ARG A 68 -25.64 4.95 35.98
C ARG A 68 -25.20 6.10 35.07
N LEU A 69 -25.82 7.27 35.18
CA LEU A 69 -25.50 8.45 34.36
C LEU A 69 -24.07 8.96 34.63
N GLN A 70 -23.60 8.90 35.88
CA GLN A 70 -22.21 9.21 36.23
C GLN A 70 -21.21 8.24 35.57
N GLY A 71 -21.51 6.94 35.53
CA GLY A 71 -20.70 5.94 34.82
C GLY A 71 -20.62 6.17 33.31
N ILE A 72 -21.75 6.51 32.68
CA ILE A 72 -21.83 6.86 31.25
C ILE A 72 -21.00 8.12 30.96
N LEU A 73 -21.19 9.19 31.74
CA LEU A 73 -20.45 10.44 31.57
C LEU A 73 -18.94 10.25 31.76
N GLY A 74 -18.52 9.41 32.70
CA GLY A 74 -17.12 9.05 32.91
C GLY A 74 -16.50 8.37 31.68
N THR A 75 -17.23 7.44 31.05
CA THR A 75 -16.80 6.73 29.84
C THR A 75 -16.65 7.68 28.65
N LEU A 76 -17.66 8.54 28.42
CA LEU A 76 -17.66 9.53 27.32
C LEU A 76 -16.55 10.58 27.50
N THR A 77 -16.34 11.05 28.74
CA THR A 77 -15.28 12.02 29.05
C THR A 77 -13.88 11.40 28.93
N SER A 78 -13.72 10.11 29.25
CA SER A 78 -12.48 9.35 29.08
C SER A 78 -12.02 9.32 27.62
N GLN A 79 -12.92 9.12 26.67
CA GLN A 79 -12.59 9.14 25.23
C GLN A 79 -12.01 10.49 24.77
N ARG A 80 -12.53 11.63 25.27
CA ARG A 80 -11.99 12.98 24.96
C ARG A 80 -10.62 13.26 25.59
N SER A 81 -10.34 12.66 26.76
CA SER A 81 -9.03 12.75 27.44
C SER A 81 -7.93 11.93 26.75
N SER A 82 -8.30 10.88 26.01
CA SER A 82 -7.35 9.94 25.40
C SER A 82 -6.48 10.57 24.29
N VAL A 83 -7.02 11.48 23.48
CA VAL A 83 -6.27 12.19 22.43
C VAL A 83 -5.26 13.18 23.03
N VAL A 84 -5.61 13.82 24.15
CA VAL A 84 -4.68 14.68 24.91
C VAL A 84 -3.55 13.84 25.50
N THR A 85 -3.88 12.69 26.08
CA THR A 85 -2.90 11.72 26.60
C THR A 85 -1.97 11.24 25.47
N PHE A 86 -2.53 10.89 24.32
CA PHE A 86 -1.78 10.57 23.11
C PHE A 86 -0.82 11.69 22.72
N TRP A 87 -1.30 12.94 22.60
CA TRP A 87 -0.48 14.07 22.17
C TRP A 87 0.70 14.35 23.12
N ARG A 88 0.47 14.18 24.43
CA ARG A 88 1.52 14.27 25.45
C ARG A 88 2.51 13.11 25.41
N ALA A 89 2.03 11.89 25.12
CA ALA A 89 2.90 10.74 24.97
C ALA A 89 3.74 10.81 23.69
N LEU A 90 3.17 11.36 22.61
CA LEU A 90 3.83 11.46 21.31
C LEU A 90 5.13 12.28 21.36
N SER A 91 5.20 13.33 22.19
CA SER A 91 6.44 14.12 22.35
C SER A 91 7.59 13.35 23.00
N ARG A 92 7.27 12.23 23.69
CA ARG A 92 8.23 11.36 24.39
C ARG A 92 8.46 10.03 23.65
N ALA A 93 7.77 9.80 22.54
CA ALA A 93 7.94 8.60 21.74
C ALA A 93 9.32 8.61 21.08
N SER A 94 10.02 7.48 21.12
CA SER A 94 11.26 7.25 20.39
C SER A 94 11.00 6.51 19.09
N ASP A 95 11.87 6.71 18.11
CA ASP A 95 11.93 6.01 16.84
C ASP A 95 13.00 4.91 16.82
N ASP A 96 13.16 4.22 17.96
CA ASP A 96 14.16 3.18 18.12
C ASP A 96 13.82 1.94 17.29
N ASP A 97 14.85 1.37 16.66
CA ASP A 97 14.79 0.07 15.99
C ASP A 97 13.69 -0.05 14.90
N ASP A 98 13.55 1.01 14.08
CA ASP A 98 12.52 1.14 13.04
C ASP A 98 11.08 1.09 13.59
N CYS A 99 10.88 1.47 14.85
CA CYS A 99 9.56 1.46 15.49
C CYS A 99 9.29 2.77 16.23
N LEU A 100 8.18 3.43 15.89
CA LEU A 100 7.64 4.52 16.70
C LEU A 100 6.72 3.91 17.75
N ALA A 101 7.13 3.97 19.02
CA ALA A 101 6.37 3.40 20.14
C ALA A 101 5.88 4.48 21.11
N LEU A 102 4.60 4.41 21.46
CA LEU A 102 4.02 5.17 22.56
C LEU A 102 4.22 4.39 23.87
N LYS A 103 4.23 5.11 24.99
CA LYS A 103 4.25 4.49 26.32
C LYS A 103 3.04 3.57 26.51
N ASP A 104 3.25 2.45 27.21
CA ASP A 104 2.20 1.49 27.55
C ASP A 104 0.95 2.18 28.14
N GLY A 105 -0.22 1.69 27.71
CA GLY A 105 -1.52 2.27 28.05
C GLY A 105 -1.88 3.54 27.27
N THR A 106 -1.11 3.90 26.24
CA THR A 106 -1.44 5.01 25.33
C THR A 106 -1.51 4.52 23.89
N TRP A 107 -2.48 5.01 23.13
CA TRP A 107 -2.74 4.57 21.77
C TRP A 107 -2.75 5.74 20.78
N PHE A 108 -2.43 5.48 19.52
CA PHE A 108 -2.41 6.52 18.49
C PHE A 108 -3.79 7.16 18.34
N MET A 109 -3.85 8.49 18.43
CA MET A 109 -5.10 9.26 18.42
C MET A 109 -6.11 8.81 19.49
N GLY A 110 -5.66 8.21 20.60
CA GLY A 110 -6.54 7.73 21.66
C GLY A 110 -7.36 6.48 21.32
N ASP A 111 -7.08 5.84 20.18
CA ASP A 111 -7.84 4.70 19.67
C ASP A 111 -7.06 3.39 19.82
N TYR A 112 -7.54 2.52 20.70
CA TYR A 112 -6.88 1.24 20.98
C TYR A 112 -6.76 0.34 19.75
N VAL A 113 -7.66 0.47 18.78
CA VAL A 113 -7.64 -0.32 17.53
C VAL A 113 -6.45 0.06 16.65
N ARG A 114 -5.97 1.31 16.76
CA ARG A 114 -4.76 1.78 16.05
C ARG A 114 -3.46 1.28 16.69
N GLY A 115 -3.54 0.71 17.89
CA GLY A 115 -2.39 0.23 18.65
C GLY A 115 -1.52 1.38 19.20
N ASN A 116 -0.40 0.99 19.79
CA ASN A 116 0.57 1.89 20.42
C ASN A 116 1.93 1.91 19.71
N ARG A 117 2.10 1.17 18.61
CA ARG A 117 3.36 1.05 17.87
C ARG A 117 3.14 1.15 16.37
N ILE A 118 4.06 1.79 15.66
CA ILE A 118 4.09 1.92 14.20
C ILE A 118 5.46 1.50 13.69
N TYR A 119 5.51 0.70 12.63
CA TYR A 119 6.75 0.40 11.92
C TYR A 119 7.15 1.58 11.04
N ILE A 120 8.39 2.04 11.20
CA ILE A 120 8.97 3.14 10.44
C ILE A 120 9.71 2.55 9.24
N ARG A 121 9.13 2.75 8.06
CA ARG A 121 9.71 2.30 6.80
C ARG A 121 10.91 3.15 6.41
N SER A 122 11.88 2.58 5.69
CA SER A 122 12.99 3.34 5.12
C SER A 122 12.47 4.47 4.21
N CYS A 123 11.46 4.18 3.39
CA CYS A 123 10.85 5.15 2.50
C CYS A 123 10.19 6.34 3.22
N TYR A 124 9.83 6.22 4.50
CA TYR A 124 9.25 7.35 5.25
C TYR A 124 10.28 8.46 5.46
N ARG A 125 11.53 8.10 5.72
CA ARG A 125 12.62 9.08 5.92
C ARG A 125 12.94 9.79 4.60
N GLU A 126 13.20 9.01 3.55
CA GLU A 126 13.53 9.53 2.23
C GLU A 126 12.43 10.41 1.62
N LEU A 127 11.17 9.98 1.73
CA LEU A 127 10.03 10.74 1.23
C LEU A 127 9.79 12.00 2.06
N MET A 128 10.01 11.96 3.38
CA MET A 128 9.86 13.13 4.23
C MET A 128 10.92 14.19 3.90
N ASP A 129 12.17 13.80 3.71
CA ASP A 129 13.26 14.70 3.34
C ASP A 129 13.00 15.33 1.97
N THR A 130 12.53 14.53 1.01
CA THR A 130 12.09 15.01 -0.31
C THR A 130 10.98 16.06 -0.16
N ILE A 131 9.98 15.81 0.68
CA ILE A 131 8.87 16.76 0.91
C ILE A 131 9.35 18.03 1.60
N LYS A 132 10.20 17.94 2.62
CA LYS A 132 10.77 19.11 3.29
C LYS A 132 11.55 20.00 2.31
N ALA A 133 12.36 19.40 1.44
CA ALA A 133 13.11 20.14 0.41
C ALA A 133 12.17 20.84 -0.61
N MET A 134 11.08 20.20 -0.99
CA MET A 134 10.05 20.81 -1.84
C MET A 134 9.36 21.99 -1.14
N VAL A 135 9.04 21.84 0.14
CA VAL A 135 8.42 22.90 0.95
C VAL A 135 9.33 24.12 1.05
N THR A 136 10.63 23.91 1.28
CA THR A 136 11.65 24.97 1.25
C THR A 136 11.72 25.64 -0.13
N SER A 137 11.58 24.88 -1.21
CA SER A 137 11.55 25.38 -2.59
C SER A 137 10.20 26.02 -2.99
N GLY A 138 9.24 26.12 -2.08
CA GLY A 138 7.98 26.83 -2.29
C GLY A 138 6.75 25.97 -2.56
N THR A 139 6.86 24.64 -2.60
CA THR A 139 5.69 23.74 -2.63
C THR A 139 4.87 23.90 -1.34
N ARG A 140 3.55 23.95 -1.45
CA ARG A 140 2.66 24.08 -0.27
C ARG A 140 1.63 22.98 -0.16
N ARG A 141 1.41 22.22 -1.23
CA ARG A 141 0.36 21.20 -1.30
C ARG A 141 0.96 19.93 -1.88
N VAL A 142 0.95 18.84 -1.11
CA VAL A 142 1.50 17.56 -1.54
C VAL A 142 0.47 16.48 -1.33
N VAL A 143 0.05 15.84 -2.42
CA VAL A 143 -0.74 14.60 -2.37
C VAL A 143 0.21 13.42 -2.26
N ILE A 144 0.02 12.58 -1.26
CA ILE A 144 0.75 11.33 -1.03
C ILE A 144 -0.23 10.18 -1.28
N THR A 145 -0.01 9.45 -2.37
CA THR A 145 -0.88 8.37 -2.82
C THR A 145 -0.10 7.09 -3.10
N GLY A 146 -0.79 6.03 -3.51
CA GLY A 146 -0.22 4.70 -3.77
C GLY A 146 -1.19 3.59 -3.36
N THR A 147 -0.82 2.33 -3.56
CA THR A 147 -1.66 1.16 -3.27
C THR A 147 -2.33 1.25 -1.88
N PRO A 148 -3.66 1.10 -1.76
CA PRO A 148 -4.35 1.01 -0.48
C PRO A 148 -3.76 -0.07 0.43
N GLY A 149 -3.63 0.25 1.72
CA GLY A 149 -3.12 -0.70 2.72
C GLY A 149 -1.60 -0.73 2.91
N ILE A 150 -0.81 0.08 2.21
CA ILE A 150 0.65 0.20 2.39
C ILE A 150 1.09 1.11 3.55
N GLY A 151 0.16 1.60 4.39
CA GLY A 151 0.47 2.41 5.58
C GLY A 151 0.53 3.93 5.38
N LYS A 152 -0.25 4.52 4.46
CA LYS A 152 -0.30 6.00 4.29
C LYS A 152 -0.76 6.73 5.55
N SER A 153 -1.77 6.21 6.25
CA SER A 153 -2.23 6.75 7.53
C SER A 153 -1.17 6.62 8.64
N CYS A 154 -0.38 5.54 8.65
CA CYS A 154 0.76 5.41 9.56
C CYS A 154 1.84 6.46 9.24
N TYR A 155 2.06 6.77 7.96
CA TYR A 155 2.97 7.83 7.55
C TYR A 155 2.46 9.23 7.98
N ALA A 156 1.15 9.48 7.99
CA ALA A 156 0.58 10.70 8.55
C ALA A 156 0.87 10.84 10.05
N LEU A 157 0.76 9.75 10.82
CA LEU A 157 1.12 9.73 12.25
C LEU A 157 2.63 9.94 12.47
N TYR A 158 3.47 9.40 11.59
CA TYR A 158 4.91 9.66 11.60
C TYR A 158 5.22 11.15 11.34
N TRP A 159 4.53 11.80 10.39
CA TRP A 159 4.60 13.25 10.20
C TRP A 159 4.13 14.02 11.43
N LEU A 160 3.02 13.60 12.04
CA LEU A 160 2.50 14.24 13.25
C LEU A 160 3.52 14.19 14.40
N TRP A 161 4.22 13.08 14.58
CA TRP A 161 5.32 12.94 15.54
C TRP A 161 6.48 13.89 15.25
N HIS A 162 6.95 13.96 14.00
CA HIS A 162 8.02 14.87 13.59
C HIS A 162 7.66 16.34 13.83
N LEU A 163 6.45 16.74 13.44
CA LEU A 163 5.96 18.10 13.60
C LEU A 163 5.77 18.45 15.08
N ARG A 164 5.34 17.49 15.91
CA ARG A 164 5.28 17.66 17.36
C ARG A 164 6.65 17.97 17.94
N ARG A 165 7.67 17.18 17.59
CA ARG A 165 9.05 17.39 18.07
C ARG A 165 9.65 18.72 17.62
N ALA A 166 9.26 19.20 16.44
CA ALA A 166 9.66 20.50 15.92
C ALA A 166 8.86 21.68 16.52
N GLY A 167 7.84 21.41 17.36
CA GLY A 167 7.01 22.45 17.99
C GLY A 167 6.00 23.11 17.04
N ASN A 168 5.73 22.51 15.88
CA ASN A 168 4.78 23.06 14.92
C ASN A 168 3.33 22.95 15.41
N THR A 169 2.50 23.91 15.00
CA THR A 169 1.04 23.77 15.10
C THR A 169 0.54 22.92 13.93
N VAL A 170 -0.26 21.90 14.23
CA VAL A 170 -0.77 20.95 13.25
C VAL A 170 -2.29 20.93 13.31
N VAL A 171 -2.94 21.08 12.17
CA VAL A 171 -4.33 20.65 11.99
C VAL A 171 -4.27 19.26 11.34
N TYR A 172 -4.91 18.26 11.94
CA TYR A 172 -4.99 16.92 11.41
C TYR A 172 -6.45 16.54 11.17
N GLN A 173 -6.80 16.27 9.92
CA GLN A 173 -8.05 15.61 9.57
C GLN A 173 -7.83 14.11 9.54
N ILE A 174 -8.67 13.36 10.26
CA ILE A 174 -8.72 11.90 10.23
C ILE A 174 -10.17 11.46 10.00
N GLY A 175 -10.44 10.86 8.85
CA GLY A 175 -11.82 10.59 8.43
C GLY A 175 -12.62 11.88 8.24
N ALA A 176 -13.70 12.03 9.00
CA ALA A 176 -14.55 13.23 9.03
C ALA A 176 -14.10 14.26 10.09
N ASP A 177 -13.19 13.88 10.99
CA ASP A 177 -12.90 14.65 12.19
C ASP A 177 -11.66 15.52 12.03
N PHE A 178 -11.64 16.66 12.71
CA PHE A 178 -10.53 17.61 12.67
C PHE A 178 -9.98 17.85 14.08
N TYR A 179 -8.66 17.83 14.19
CA TYR A 179 -7.94 18.12 15.43
C TYR A 179 -6.92 19.22 15.20
N ARG A 180 -6.82 20.19 16.10
CA ARG A 180 -5.72 21.17 16.13
C ARG A 180 -4.84 20.90 17.33
N PHE A 181 -3.56 20.68 17.07
CA PHE A 181 -2.51 20.46 18.05
C PHE A 181 -1.59 21.70 18.08
N SER A 182 -1.45 22.34 19.24
CA SER A 182 -0.59 23.52 19.40
C SER A 182 -0.01 23.56 20.81
N GLY A 183 1.30 23.43 20.95
CA GLY A 183 1.92 23.24 22.27
C GLY A 183 1.35 21.99 22.97
N GLU A 184 0.77 22.14 24.16
CA GLU A 184 0.06 21.07 24.88
C GLU A 184 -1.45 21.03 24.60
N LEU A 185 -1.98 22.01 23.85
CA LEU A 185 -3.39 22.15 23.57
C LEU A 185 -3.81 21.21 22.44
N VAL A 186 -4.93 20.51 22.66
CA VAL A 186 -5.66 19.76 21.65
C VAL A 186 -7.07 20.32 21.56
N GLN A 187 -7.47 20.72 20.36
CA GLN A 187 -8.84 21.13 20.06
C GLN A 187 -9.41 20.17 19.02
N HIS A 188 -10.68 19.83 19.17
CA HIS A 188 -11.40 18.96 18.24
C HIS A 188 -12.57 19.74 17.63
N ALA A 189 -12.88 19.44 16.37
CA ALA A 189 -14.06 19.91 15.68
C ALA A 189 -14.49 18.89 14.62
N ASP A 190 -15.79 18.86 14.33
CA ASP A 190 -16.38 18.00 13.30
C ASP A 190 -16.40 18.64 11.91
N THR A 191 -16.02 19.91 11.83
CA THR A 191 -15.92 20.62 10.55
C THR A 191 -14.64 21.42 10.47
N ILE A 192 -14.08 21.48 9.25
CA ILE A 192 -12.89 22.26 8.97
C ILE A 192 -13.07 23.77 9.23
N GLY A 193 -14.32 24.26 9.22
CA GLY A 193 -14.66 25.66 9.44
C GLY A 193 -14.13 26.20 10.78
N ALA A 194 -14.12 25.36 11.82
CA ALA A 194 -13.60 25.73 13.15
C ALA A 194 -12.10 26.14 13.13
N PHE A 195 -11.35 25.68 12.14
CA PHE A 195 -9.92 25.96 12.00
C PHE A 195 -9.57 26.89 10.83
N LYS A 196 -10.56 27.44 10.10
CA LYS A 196 -10.36 28.47 9.06
C LYS A 196 -10.23 29.87 9.67
N ASN A 197 -9.15 30.10 10.40
CA ASN A 197 -8.88 31.37 11.05
C ASN A 197 -7.36 31.63 11.12
N ALA A 198 -6.99 32.84 11.55
CA ALA A 198 -5.59 33.29 11.63
C ALA A 198 -4.72 32.46 12.60
N GLY A 199 -5.31 31.73 13.54
CA GLY A 199 -4.59 30.80 14.43
C GLY A 199 -4.53 29.36 13.90
N GLY A 200 -5.23 29.07 12.81
CA GLY A 200 -5.35 27.74 12.21
C GLY A 200 -4.87 27.72 10.76
N LEU A 201 -5.71 27.26 9.84
CA LEU A 201 -5.36 26.99 8.45
C LEU A 201 -5.00 28.24 7.62
N TRP A 202 -5.30 29.44 8.12
CA TRP A 202 -4.87 30.70 7.50
C TRP A 202 -3.52 31.21 8.06
N HIS A 203 -2.87 30.45 8.95
CA HIS A 203 -1.52 30.76 9.37
C HIS A 203 -0.50 30.03 8.46
N PRO A 204 0.53 30.72 7.92
CA PRO A 204 1.49 30.13 6.98
C PRO A 204 2.39 29.04 7.59
N ASP A 205 2.59 29.06 8.91
CA ASP A 205 3.41 28.08 9.62
C ASP A 205 2.62 26.86 10.15
N VAL A 206 1.31 26.81 9.91
CA VAL A 206 0.49 25.66 10.29
C VAL A 206 0.64 24.56 9.25
N TRP A 207 0.81 23.33 9.74
CA TRP A 207 0.79 22.14 8.91
C TRP A 207 -0.61 21.54 8.93
N PHE A 208 -1.16 21.24 7.75
CA PHE A 208 -2.41 20.53 7.60
C PHE A 208 -2.13 19.11 7.11
N LEU A 209 -2.31 18.13 7.99
CA LEU A 209 -2.32 16.72 7.62
C LEU A 209 -3.77 16.33 7.29
N CYS A 210 -4.01 15.82 6.09
CA CYS A 210 -5.35 15.51 5.60
C CYS A 210 -5.42 14.02 5.25
N ASP A 211 -6.05 13.22 6.11
CA ASP A 211 -6.35 11.79 5.87
C ASP A 211 -7.88 11.60 5.79
N PRO A 212 -8.52 12.03 4.69
CA PRO A 212 -9.97 12.16 4.62
C PRO A 212 -10.66 10.81 4.40
N ALA A 213 -11.89 10.72 4.91
CA ALA A 213 -12.81 9.63 4.56
C ALA A 213 -13.04 9.57 3.03
N ARG A 214 -13.58 8.44 2.55
CA ARG A 214 -13.67 8.16 1.09
C ARG A 214 -14.47 9.19 0.31
N ASP A 215 -15.52 9.69 0.93
CA ASP A 215 -16.52 10.65 0.47
C ASP A 215 -16.14 12.11 0.70
N HIS A 216 -14.99 12.38 1.32
CA HIS A 216 -14.55 13.75 1.61
C HIS A 216 -13.41 14.18 0.69
N GLU A 217 -13.59 15.33 0.03
CA GLU A 217 -12.54 15.96 -0.77
C GLU A 217 -11.52 16.71 0.11
N PRO A 218 -10.22 16.68 -0.23
CA PRO A 218 -9.20 17.45 0.46
C PRO A 218 -9.42 18.96 0.31
N TYR A 219 -9.32 19.70 1.41
CA TYR A 219 -9.44 21.15 1.39
C TYR A 219 -8.17 21.84 0.86
N GLY A 220 -8.31 22.64 -0.21
CA GLY A 220 -7.21 23.35 -0.87
C GLY A 220 -6.87 24.74 -0.33
N GLY A 221 -7.78 25.38 0.40
CA GLY A 221 -7.71 26.80 0.78
C GLY A 221 -6.82 27.14 1.99
N CYS A 222 -5.81 26.33 2.28
CA CYS A 222 -4.85 26.58 3.36
C CYS A 222 -3.74 27.56 2.93
N LEU A 223 -3.32 28.43 3.84
CA LEU A 223 -2.12 29.27 3.65
C LEU A 223 -0.83 28.53 4.03
N GLY A 224 -0.92 27.57 4.95
CA GLY A 224 0.19 26.71 5.38
C GLY A 224 0.52 25.56 4.43
N VAL A 225 1.26 24.57 4.94
CA VAL A 225 1.63 23.36 4.18
C VAL A 225 0.57 22.28 4.37
N THR A 226 0.01 21.78 3.27
CA THR A 226 -0.98 20.70 3.28
C THR A 226 -0.39 19.41 2.72
N LEU A 227 -0.41 18.35 3.54
CA LEU A 227 -0.09 16.97 3.13
C LEU A 227 -1.38 16.15 3.10
N VAL A 228 -1.73 15.62 1.93
CA VAL A 228 -2.96 14.85 1.71
C VAL A 228 -2.61 13.37 1.54
N PHE A 229 -3.13 12.50 2.39
CA PHE A 229 -2.90 11.06 2.38
C PHE A 229 -4.13 10.36 1.81
N VAL A 230 -4.06 9.91 0.56
CA VAL A 230 -5.24 9.38 -0.15
C VAL A 230 -4.93 8.11 -0.92
N SER A 231 -5.97 7.31 -1.13
CA SER A 231 -5.89 6.16 -2.03
C SER A 231 -5.94 6.61 -3.49
N PRO A 232 -5.51 5.78 -4.45
CA PRO A 232 -5.22 6.20 -5.81
C PRO A 232 -6.48 6.26 -6.67
N SER A 233 -7.37 7.16 -6.30
CA SER A 233 -8.55 7.50 -7.09
C SER A 233 -8.42 8.99 -7.37
N THR A 234 -7.90 9.33 -8.54
CA THR A 234 -7.60 10.70 -9.00
C THR A 234 -8.81 11.63 -8.79
N GLU A 235 -10.02 11.12 -9.05
CA GLU A 235 -11.29 11.79 -8.77
C GLU A 235 -11.38 12.40 -7.36
N ARG A 236 -10.80 11.76 -6.34
CA ARG A 236 -10.87 12.21 -4.94
C ARG A 236 -10.04 13.45 -4.64
N TYR A 237 -9.05 13.78 -5.49
CA TYR A 237 -8.10 14.85 -5.21
C TYR A 237 -7.72 15.68 -6.45
N LYS A 238 -8.33 15.43 -7.61
CA LYS A 238 -8.08 16.19 -8.84
C LYS A 238 -8.38 17.68 -8.67
N ALA A 239 -9.41 18.03 -7.91
CA ALA A 239 -9.75 19.42 -7.60
C ALA A 239 -8.62 20.07 -6.77
N PHE A 240 -8.13 19.37 -5.75
CA PHE A 240 -7.01 19.82 -4.93
C PHE A 240 -5.71 20.03 -5.74
N LEU A 241 -5.45 19.19 -6.75
CA LEU A 241 -4.27 19.34 -7.60
C LEU A 241 -4.32 20.56 -8.55
N LYS A 242 -5.48 21.18 -8.74
CA LYS A 242 -5.59 22.44 -9.49
C LYS A 242 -5.11 23.65 -8.67
N GLU A 243 -4.94 23.49 -7.37
CA GLU A 243 -4.45 24.56 -6.51
C GLU A 243 -2.99 24.91 -6.82
N PRO A 244 -2.59 26.19 -6.68
CA PRO A 244 -1.21 26.60 -6.90
C PRO A 244 -0.24 25.84 -5.99
N ARG A 245 0.94 25.50 -6.54
CA ARG A 245 2.02 24.83 -5.81
C ARG A 245 1.61 23.45 -5.25
N ALA A 246 0.69 22.78 -5.94
CA ALA A 246 0.29 21.40 -5.69
C ALA A 246 1.15 20.41 -6.49
N THR A 247 1.49 19.28 -5.88
CA THR A 247 2.20 18.17 -6.54
C THR A 247 1.77 16.83 -5.96
N THR A 248 2.07 15.74 -6.66
CA THR A 248 1.77 14.37 -6.21
C THR A 248 3.07 13.62 -5.96
N ARG A 249 3.10 12.82 -4.89
CA ARG A 249 4.12 11.82 -4.60
C ARG A 249 3.47 10.47 -4.37
N TYR A 250 4.16 9.42 -4.78
CA TYR A 250 3.73 8.04 -4.66
C TYR A 250 4.54 7.35 -3.57
N MET A 251 3.88 6.59 -2.71
CA MET A 251 4.55 5.77 -1.71
C MET A 251 4.68 4.34 -2.23
N PRO A 252 5.86 3.71 -2.15
CA PRO A 252 6.08 2.37 -2.70
C PRO A 252 5.35 1.31 -1.88
N VAL A 253 5.00 0.20 -2.54
CA VAL A 253 4.64 -1.07 -1.89
C VAL A 253 5.79 -1.57 -1.02
N TRP A 254 5.49 -2.48 -0.10
CA TRP A 254 6.48 -2.97 0.85
C TRP A 254 7.42 -3.98 0.22
N SER A 255 8.71 -3.90 0.57
CA SER A 255 9.63 -5.00 0.29
C SER A 255 9.35 -6.18 1.21
N GLN A 256 9.83 -7.37 0.83
CA GLN A 256 9.71 -8.55 1.69
C GLN A 256 10.46 -8.36 3.02
N GLU A 257 11.60 -7.66 3.00
CA GLU A 257 12.35 -7.30 4.21
C GLU A 257 11.53 -6.41 5.12
N GLU A 258 10.88 -5.37 4.58
CA GLU A 258 10.02 -4.49 5.38
C GLU A 258 8.88 -5.28 6.03
N VAL A 259 8.26 -6.20 5.28
CA VAL A 259 7.17 -7.05 5.79
C VAL A 259 7.68 -7.97 6.91
N GLN A 260 8.79 -8.66 6.70
CA GLN A 260 9.35 -9.56 7.71
C GLN A 260 9.82 -8.81 8.95
N ARG A 261 10.41 -7.63 8.78
CA ARG A 261 10.85 -6.79 9.88
C ARG A 261 9.67 -6.30 10.72
N CYS A 262 8.65 -5.76 10.07
CA CYS A 262 7.42 -5.36 10.75
C CYS A 262 6.72 -6.54 11.41
N ARG A 263 6.73 -7.72 10.78
CA ARG A 263 6.22 -8.95 11.39
C ARG A 263 6.92 -9.27 12.69
N GLN A 264 8.25 -9.26 12.71
CA GLN A 264 9.03 -9.51 13.94
C GLN A 264 8.74 -8.46 15.04
N LEU A 265 8.52 -7.21 14.66
CA LEU A 265 8.31 -6.11 15.61
C LEU A 265 6.88 -6.04 16.16
N LEU A 266 5.87 -6.24 15.32
CA LEU A 266 4.47 -5.88 15.59
C LEU A 266 3.47 -7.03 15.37
N PHE A 267 3.84 -8.07 14.62
CA PHE A 267 2.94 -9.18 14.25
C PHE A 267 3.63 -10.53 14.46
N ASP A 268 4.38 -10.67 15.55
CA ASP A 268 5.18 -11.86 15.86
C ASP A 268 4.34 -13.15 15.89
N HIS A 269 3.08 -13.02 16.34
CA HIS A 269 2.05 -14.04 16.32
C HIS A 269 1.73 -14.62 14.94
N VAL A 270 1.88 -13.87 13.84
CA VAL A 270 1.59 -14.37 12.49
C VAL A 270 2.77 -15.22 12.01
N PRO A 271 2.60 -16.51 11.68
CA PRO A 271 3.72 -17.39 11.29
C PRO A 271 4.48 -16.95 10.02
N GLN A 272 5.76 -17.32 9.90
CA GLN A 272 6.61 -16.91 8.75
C GLN A 272 6.10 -17.49 7.44
N SER A 273 5.74 -18.77 7.47
CA SER A 273 5.16 -19.48 6.35
C SER A 273 3.89 -18.78 5.87
N ARG A 274 2.98 -18.43 6.79
CA ARG A 274 1.75 -17.71 6.45
C ARG A 274 2.03 -16.38 5.76
N VAL A 275 2.97 -15.59 6.28
CA VAL A 275 3.39 -14.34 5.64
C VAL A 275 3.98 -14.57 4.25
N GLN A 276 4.77 -15.64 4.06
CA GLN A 276 5.31 -15.99 2.74
C GLN A 276 4.20 -16.35 1.75
N ASP A 277 3.24 -17.19 2.14
CA ASP A 277 2.10 -17.56 1.29
C ASP A 277 1.27 -16.33 0.89
N LEU A 278 1.06 -15.42 1.84
CA LEU A 278 0.31 -14.19 1.59
C LEU A 278 1.08 -13.18 0.74
N LEU A 279 2.41 -13.08 0.88
CA LEU A 279 3.25 -12.28 -0.02
C LEU A 279 3.18 -12.80 -1.46
N GLU A 280 3.10 -14.12 -1.64
CA GLU A 280 2.98 -14.74 -2.97
C GLU A 280 1.63 -14.45 -3.63
N GLN A 281 0.58 -14.21 -2.85
CA GLN A 281 -0.77 -13.90 -3.36
C GLN A 281 -1.00 -12.39 -3.49
N TRP A 282 -0.75 -11.64 -2.42
CA TRP A 282 -1.11 -10.23 -2.27
C TRP A 282 0.05 -9.27 -2.49
N GLY A 283 1.27 -9.75 -2.75
CA GLY A 283 2.46 -8.91 -2.84
C GLY A 283 2.74 -8.11 -1.56
N GLY A 284 3.45 -7.00 -1.70
CA GLY A 284 3.90 -6.13 -0.60
C GLY A 284 2.81 -5.25 0.05
N VAL A 285 1.62 -5.78 0.34
CA VAL A 285 0.53 -5.04 0.99
C VAL A 285 0.30 -5.54 2.42
N PRO A 286 0.91 -4.90 3.45
CA PRO A 286 0.91 -5.39 4.83
C PRO A 286 -0.48 -5.50 5.45
N ARG A 287 -1.47 -4.74 4.95
CA ARG A 287 -2.87 -4.90 5.39
C ARG A 287 -3.38 -6.33 5.18
N PHE A 288 -3.06 -6.95 4.04
CA PHE A 288 -3.52 -8.31 3.74
C PHE A 288 -2.52 -9.37 4.19
N VAL A 289 -1.23 -9.03 4.21
CA VAL A 289 -0.14 -9.96 4.55
C VAL A 289 0.11 -10.07 6.06
N LEU A 290 -0.20 -9.03 6.84
CA LEU A 290 0.04 -8.99 8.29
C LEU A 290 -1.28 -8.74 9.05
N GLN A 291 -1.91 -7.58 8.86
CA GLN A 291 -3.06 -7.17 9.68
C GLN A 291 -4.26 -8.11 9.53
N PHE A 292 -4.52 -8.62 8.33
CA PHE A 292 -5.61 -9.53 8.02
C PHE A 292 -5.13 -10.94 7.68
N ALA A 293 -3.93 -11.33 8.15
CA ALA A 293 -3.33 -12.61 7.78
C ALA A 293 -4.24 -13.82 8.10
N ASP A 294 -4.99 -13.72 9.20
CA ASP A 294 -5.88 -14.76 9.71
C ASP A 294 -7.38 -14.40 9.54
N ASP A 295 -7.72 -13.40 8.71
CA ASP A 295 -9.10 -13.02 8.40
C ASP A 295 -9.54 -13.54 7.03
N ASP A 296 -10.18 -14.71 7.01
CA ASP A 296 -10.64 -15.37 5.79
C ASP A 296 -11.56 -14.50 4.92
N THR A 297 -12.38 -13.64 5.54
CA THR A 297 -13.28 -12.75 4.81
C THR A 297 -12.50 -11.67 4.06
N GLN A 298 -11.44 -11.15 4.66
CA GLN A 298 -10.54 -10.21 3.99
C GLN A 298 -9.70 -10.91 2.93
N GLN A 299 -9.23 -12.13 3.20
CA GLN A 299 -8.47 -12.95 2.25
C GLN A 299 -9.29 -13.28 0.99
N ALA A 300 -10.60 -13.55 1.13
CA ALA A 300 -11.50 -13.79 0.00
C ALA A 300 -11.63 -12.62 -0.98
N LYS A 301 -11.26 -11.39 -0.58
CA LYS A 301 -11.36 -10.20 -1.44
C LYS A 301 -10.42 -10.25 -2.64
N LEU A 302 -9.30 -10.98 -2.57
CA LEU A 302 -8.43 -11.17 -3.75
C LEU A 302 -9.17 -11.98 -4.81
N GLN A 303 -9.77 -13.10 -4.42
CA GLN A 303 -10.55 -13.95 -5.32
C GLN A 303 -11.77 -13.22 -5.90
N GLN A 304 -12.44 -12.40 -5.08
CA GLN A 304 -13.53 -11.56 -5.57
C GLN A 304 -13.06 -10.55 -6.63
N ALA A 305 -11.90 -9.91 -6.41
CA ALA A 305 -11.31 -8.97 -7.36
C ALA A 305 -10.91 -9.69 -8.67
N ILE A 306 -10.27 -10.85 -8.57
CA ILE A 306 -9.90 -11.69 -9.71
C ILE A 306 -11.13 -12.04 -10.53
N ARG A 307 -12.20 -12.54 -9.90
CA ARG A 307 -13.46 -12.88 -10.61
C ARG A 307 -14.08 -11.67 -11.30
N LYS A 308 -14.10 -10.51 -10.65
CA LYS A 308 -14.62 -9.27 -11.23
C LYS A 308 -13.83 -8.86 -12.48
N CYS A 309 -12.49 -8.92 -12.41
CA CYS A 309 -11.61 -8.65 -13.56
C CYS A 309 -11.78 -9.70 -14.66
N ALA A 310 -11.97 -10.97 -14.30
CA ALA A 310 -12.19 -12.05 -15.24
C ALA A 310 -13.45 -11.79 -16.09
N THR A 311 -14.55 -11.42 -15.44
CA THR A 311 -15.82 -11.07 -16.10
C THR A 311 -15.69 -9.86 -17.03
N ALA A 312 -14.86 -8.87 -16.70
CA ALA A 312 -14.65 -7.70 -17.55
C ALA A 312 -13.84 -8.00 -18.82
N GLY A 313 -13.11 -9.12 -18.87
CA GLY A 313 -12.15 -9.41 -19.93
C GLY A 313 -10.80 -8.76 -19.66
N LEU A 314 -9.71 -9.43 -20.05
CA LEU A 314 -8.36 -8.97 -19.68
C LEU A 314 -7.98 -7.71 -20.46
N ARG A 315 -8.36 -7.63 -21.73
CA ARG A 315 -8.10 -6.45 -22.57
C ARG A 315 -8.76 -5.19 -22.00
N ALA A 316 -10.05 -5.26 -21.67
CA ALA A 316 -10.77 -4.13 -21.07
C ALA A 316 -10.19 -3.78 -19.69
N THR A 317 -9.86 -4.81 -18.92
CA THR A 317 -9.10 -4.69 -17.67
C THR A 317 -7.85 -3.84 -17.89
N ILE A 318 -6.95 -4.21 -18.79
CA ILE A 318 -5.69 -3.48 -19.01
C ILE A 318 -5.91 -2.06 -19.55
N LEU A 319 -6.83 -1.87 -20.50
CA LEU A 319 -7.09 -0.56 -21.10
C LEU A 319 -7.62 0.44 -20.07
N ASN A 320 -8.54 0.00 -19.21
CA ASN A 320 -9.03 0.81 -18.10
C ASN A 320 -7.94 1.17 -17.07
N ALA A 321 -6.83 0.42 -17.03
CA ALA A 321 -5.67 0.71 -16.17
C ALA A 321 -4.85 1.87 -16.71
N GLY A 322 -4.84 2.05 -18.03
CA GLY A 322 -4.04 3.04 -18.73
C GLY A 322 -4.71 4.39 -18.91
N GLU A 323 -6.05 4.43 -18.91
CA GLU A 323 -6.80 5.69 -19.07
C GLU A 323 -6.56 6.67 -17.91
N ASP A 324 -6.21 6.17 -16.72
CA ASP A 324 -5.71 6.96 -15.60
C ASP A 324 -4.46 6.31 -15.01
N ALA A 325 -3.27 6.65 -15.50
CA ALA A 325 -1.98 6.12 -15.04
C ALA A 325 -1.71 6.31 -13.51
N GLY A 326 -2.57 7.05 -12.80
CA GLY A 326 -2.56 7.23 -11.35
C GLY A 326 -3.78 6.65 -10.60
N SER A 327 -4.66 5.91 -11.28
CA SER A 327 -5.89 5.35 -10.72
C SER A 327 -5.98 3.83 -10.90
N THR A 328 -6.13 3.08 -9.81
CA THR A 328 -6.47 1.65 -9.87
C THR A 328 -7.97 1.39 -9.72
N ALA A 329 -8.79 2.46 -9.76
CA ALA A 329 -10.21 2.40 -9.40
C ALA A 329 -11.01 1.44 -10.28
N ALA A 330 -10.64 1.31 -11.56
CA ALA A 330 -11.34 0.44 -12.51
C ALA A 330 -11.04 -1.06 -12.33
N LEU A 331 -9.93 -1.43 -11.66
CA LEU A 331 -9.36 -2.79 -11.75
C LEU A 331 -9.15 -3.50 -10.43
N SER A 332 -9.58 -2.88 -9.34
CA SER A 332 -9.21 -3.28 -8.00
C SER A 332 -7.71 -3.16 -7.75
N ASP A 333 -7.42 -2.32 -6.77
CA ASP A 333 -6.18 -2.16 -6.05
C ASP A 333 -5.56 -3.44 -5.42
N LYS A 334 -6.17 -4.60 -5.68
CA LYS A 334 -5.85 -5.91 -5.10
C LYS A 334 -5.14 -6.83 -6.09
N VAL A 335 -5.35 -6.60 -7.39
CA VAL A 335 -4.70 -7.37 -8.45
C VAL A 335 -3.62 -6.55 -9.17
N LEU A 336 -3.70 -5.21 -9.10
CA LEU A 336 -2.70 -4.29 -9.62
C LEU A 336 -2.24 -3.33 -8.52
N HIS A 337 -0.92 -3.16 -8.42
CA HIS A 337 -0.26 -2.26 -7.49
C HIS A 337 0.44 -1.12 -8.20
N MET A 338 0.56 -0.01 -7.49
CA MET A 338 1.35 1.14 -7.89
C MET A 338 2.76 1.02 -7.32
N CYS A 339 3.74 0.82 -8.19
CA CYS A 339 5.15 0.74 -7.85
C CYS A 339 5.86 2.03 -8.26
N THR A 340 6.78 2.48 -7.42
CA THR A 340 7.59 3.68 -7.68
C THR A 340 8.98 3.50 -7.07
N ALA A 341 10.00 4.04 -7.73
CA ALA A 341 11.38 4.01 -7.25
C ALA A 341 11.89 5.39 -6.80
N ASP A 342 11.22 6.47 -7.21
CA ASP A 342 11.65 7.86 -7.00
C ASP A 342 10.55 8.74 -6.40
N PHE A 343 9.45 8.11 -5.96
CA PHE A 343 8.24 8.76 -5.42
C PHE A 343 7.51 9.68 -6.40
N VAL A 344 7.91 9.75 -7.67
CA VAL A 344 7.34 10.67 -8.68
C VAL A 344 6.71 9.89 -9.81
N HIS A 345 7.44 8.93 -10.37
CA HIS A 345 6.98 8.12 -11.48
C HIS A 345 6.38 6.81 -10.96
N VAL A 346 5.17 6.50 -11.43
CA VAL A 346 4.46 5.28 -11.09
C VAL A 346 4.46 4.30 -12.25
N ARG A 347 4.63 3.02 -11.94
CA ARG A 347 4.39 1.90 -12.82
C ARG A 347 3.32 1.01 -12.19
N LEU A 348 2.35 0.59 -12.99
CA LEU A 348 1.42 -0.45 -12.57
C LEU A 348 2.10 -1.81 -12.73
N MET A 349 1.96 -2.66 -11.72
CA MET A 349 2.46 -4.04 -11.71
C MET A 349 1.36 -4.95 -11.17
N TRP A 350 1.37 -6.23 -11.55
CA TRP A 350 0.51 -7.20 -10.88
C TRP A 350 0.85 -7.31 -9.40
N ALA A 351 -0.16 -7.58 -8.59
CA ALA A 351 0.01 -7.81 -7.16
C ALA A 351 1.01 -8.94 -6.91
N SER A 352 0.95 -9.96 -7.75
CA SER A 352 1.83 -11.12 -7.77
C SER A 352 1.66 -11.88 -9.11
N GLN A 353 2.58 -12.81 -9.40
CA GLN A 353 2.39 -13.77 -10.49
C GLN A 353 1.14 -14.63 -10.26
N TYR A 354 0.86 -15.01 -9.00
CA TYR A 354 -0.36 -15.73 -8.64
C TYR A 354 -1.62 -14.99 -9.07
N ALA A 355 -1.72 -13.68 -8.82
CA ALA A 355 -2.89 -12.90 -9.20
C ALA A 355 -3.10 -12.87 -10.72
N PHE A 356 -2.01 -12.80 -11.50
CA PHE A 356 -2.06 -12.88 -12.96
C PHE A 356 -2.50 -14.27 -13.45
N ASP A 357 -1.90 -15.33 -12.91
CA ASP A 357 -2.21 -16.71 -13.30
C ASP A 357 -3.65 -17.07 -12.96
N ALA A 358 -4.10 -16.76 -11.73
CA ALA A 358 -5.46 -16.99 -11.28
C ALA A 358 -6.51 -16.22 -12.12
N LEU A 359 -6.17 -15.00 -12.59
CA LEU A 359 -7.03 -14.27 -13.52
C LEU A 359 -7.14 -14.97 -14.87
N CYS A 360 -6.01 -15.42 -15.43
CA CYS A 360 -6.02 -16.15 -16.69
C CYS A 360 -6.79 -17.47 -16.57
N GLU A 361 -6.65 -18.18 -15.45
CA GLU A 361 -7.39 -19.40 -15.15
C GLU A 361 -8.90 -19.14 -15.04
N ALA A 362 -9.30 -18.09 -14.31
CA ALA A 362 -10.70 -17.71 -14.17
C ALA A 362 -11.38 -17.34 -15.50
N GLN A 363 -10.60 -16.90 -16.50
CA GLN A 363 -11.09 -16.60 -17.85
C GLN A 363 -11.02 -17.79 -18.83
N GLY A 364 -10.32 -18.87 -18.49
CA GLY A 364 -10.16 -20.05 -19.34
C GLY A 364 -9.46 -19.76 -20.67
N GLU A 365 -9.76 -20.56 -21.71
CA GLU A 365 -9.11 -20.48 -23.03
C GLU A 365 -9.32 -19.15 -23.76
N ALA A 366 -10.41 -18.43 -23.47
CA ALA A 366 -10.66 -17.11 -24.04
C ALA A 366 -9.55 -16.11 -23.69
N SER A 367 -8.94 -16.22 -22.50
CA SER A 367 -7.84 -15.35 -22.08
C SER A 367 -6.61 -15.49 -22.96
N LYS A 368 -6.26 -16.72 -23.39
CA LYS A 368 -5.07 -16.95 -24.22
C LYS A 368 -5.19 -16.24 -25.56
N GLY A 369 -6.37 -16.31 -26.19
CA GLY A 369 -6.66 -15.60 -27.42
C GLY A 369 -6.59 -14.07 -27.24
N GLU A 370 -7.24 -13.54 -26.20
CA GLU A 370 -7.24 -12.11 -25.90
C GLU A 370 -5.84 -11.55 -25.58
N LEU A 371 -5.07 -12.27 -24.77
CA LEU A 371 -3.68 -11.95 -24.41
C LEU A 371 -2.81 -11.82 -25.65
N ARG A 372 -2.85 -12.86 -26.49
CA ARG A 372 -2.08 -12.92 -27.73
C ARG A 372 -2.49 -11.80 -28.67
N ALA A 373 -3.80 -11.60 -28.86
CA ALA A 373 -4.33 -10.52 -29.68
C ALA A 373 -3.94 -9.14 -29.15
N PHE A 374 -3.93 -8.93 -27.83
CA PHE A 374 -3.50 -7.68 -27.20
C PHE A 374 -2.01 -7.42 -27.41
N ILE A 375 -1.14 -8.41 -27.15
CA ILE A 375 0.31 -8.28 -27.35
C ILE A 375 0.65 -7.98 -28.82
N ALA A 376 -0.07 -8.60 -29.77
CA ALA A 376 0.10 -8.36 -31.19
C ALA A 376 -0.44 -6.99 -31.63
N SER A 377 -1.69 -6.65 -31.27
CA SER A 377 -2.32 -5.39 -31.71
C SER A 377 -1.72 -4.14 -31.07
N SER A 378 -1.15 -4.24 -29.87
CA SER A 378 -0.48 -3.12 -29.19
C SER A 378 0.94 -2.84 -29.70
N ALA A 379 1.53 -3.71 -30.53
CA ALA A 379 2.92 -3.59 -30.96
C ALA A 379 3.26 -2.25 -31.63
N ARG A 380 2.31 -1.69 -32.39
CA ARG A 380 2.48 -0.46 -33.16
C ARG A 380 1.92 0.79 -32.46
N LEU A 381 1.50 0.67 -31.20
CA LEU A 381 0.87 1.73 -30.44
C LEU A 381 1.78 2.12 -29.27
N PRO A 382 2.65 3.13 -29.42
CA PRO A 382 3.55 3.57 -28.35
C PRO A 382 2.83 3.92 -27.05
N SER A 383 1.60 4.44 -27.13
CA SER A 383 0.75 4.76 -25.98
C SER A 383 0.38 3.53 -25.14
N LEU A 384 0.41 2.33 -25.72
CA LEU A 384 0.12 1.07 -25.03
C LEU A 384 1.37 0.31 -24.61
N ALA A 385 2.59 0.83 -24.80
CA ALA A 385 3.82 0.11 -24.53
C ALA A 385 3.94 -0.37 -23.07
N THR A 386 3.59 0.50 -22.10
CA THR A 386 3.59 0.15 -20.67
C THR A 386 2.57 -0.95 -20.36
N LEU A 387 1.36 -0.83 -20.92
CA LEU A 387 0.29 -1.82 -20.75
C LEU A 387 0.63 -3.15 -21.42
N ARG A 388 1.30 -3.12 -22.57
CA ARG A 388 1.83 -4.30 -23.26
C ARG A 388 2.84 -5.02 -22.36
N GLY A 389 3.75 -4.28 -21.72
CA GLY A 389 4.70 -4.83 -20.75
C GLY A 389 4.02 -5.49 -19.56
N LEU A 390 2.98 -4.86 -18.99
CA LEU A 390 2.18 -5.39 -17.87
C LEU A 390 1.61 -6.78 -18.13
N VAL A 391 1.41 -7.14 -19.40
CA VAL A 391 0.89 -8.45 -19.81
C VAL A 391 2.00 -9.37 -20.26
N PHE A 392 2.91 -8.85 -21.07
CA PHE A 392 3.92 -9.63 -21.76
C PHE A 392 4.84 -10.34 -20.79
N GLU A 393 5.34 -9.64 -19.77
CA GLU A 393 6.30 -10.21 -18.81
C GLU A 393 5.70 -11.33 -17.95
N PRO A 394 4.56 -11.16 -17.26
CA PRO A 394 3.91 -12.25 -16.52
C PRO A 394 3.50 -13.44 -17.39
N TYR A 395 3.08 -13.19 -18.64
CA TYR A 395 2.72 -14.25 -19.58
C TYR A 395 3.95 -15.05 -20.02
N VAL A 396 5.08 -14.39 -20.24
CA VAL A 396 6.36 -15.04 -20.55
C VAL A 396 6.84 -15.88 -19.36
N HIS A 397 6.77 -15.37 -18.13
CA HIS A 397 7.10 -16.15 -16.93
C HIS A 397 6.26 -17.41 -16.82
N ARG A 398 4.96 -17.33 -17.10
CA ARG A 398 4.06 -18.49 -17.13
C ARG A 398 4.46 -19.51 -18.20
N LEU A 399 4.80 -19.05 -19.40
CA LEU A 399 5.20 -19.94 -20.51
C LEU A 399 6.57 -20.59 -20.28
N LEU A 400 7.57 -19.80 -19.85
CA LEU A 400 8.89 -20.33 -19.52
C LEU A 400 8.79 -21.29 -18.34
N GLY A 401 8.12 -20.91 -17.25
CA GLY A 401 8.03 -21.72 -16.04
C GLY A 401 7.34 -23.07 -16.22
N ASN A 402 6.48 -23.23 -17.23
CA ASN A 402 5.85 -24.51 -17.59
C ASN A 402 6.73 -25.38 -18.50
N GLY A 403 7.79 -24.80 -19.07
CA GLY A 403 8.59 -25.41 -20.10
C GLY A 403 7.87 -25.47 -21.45
N SER A 404 8.57 -25.10 -22.52
CA SER A 404 8.06 -25.15 -23.90
C SER A 404 9.22 -25.12 -24.89
N CYS A 405 8.90 -25.44 -26.14
CA CYS A 405 9.77 -25.23 -27.28
C CYS A 405 9.63 -23.79 -27.78
N PHE A 406 10.75 -23.10 -28.01
CA PHE A 406 10.76 -21.72 -28.51
C PHE A 406 11.73 -21.58 -29.68
N GLU A 407 11.35 -20.77 -30.66
CA GLU A 407 12.27 -20.31 -31.70
C GLU A 407 13.28 -19.33 -31.10
N TYR A 408 14.54 -19.46 -31.48
CA TYR A 408 15.59 -18.54 -31.07
C TYR A 408 16.59 -18.25 -32.21
N ARG A 409 17.33 -17.16 -32.03
CA ARG A 409 18.39 -16.69 -32.92
C ARG A 409 19.60 -16.28 -32.08
N VAL A 410 20.80 -16.68 -32.48
CA VAL A 410 22.03 -16.23 -31.80
C VAL A 410 22.38 -14.83 -32.33
N LEU A 411 22.40 -13.86 -31.42
CA LEU A 411 22.70 -12.46 -31.70
C LEU A 411 24.20 -12.19 -31.63
N GLU A 412 24.88 -12.80 -30.66
CA GLU A 412 26.32 -12.64 -30.44
C GLU A 412 26.92 -13.95 -29.90
N PRO A 413 27.95 -14.53 -30.56
CA PRO A 413 28.47 -14.13 -31.88
C PRO A 413 27.37 -14.30 -32.95
N ALA A 414 27.32 -13.39 -33.93
CA ALA A 414 26.23 -13.39 -34.92
C ALA A 414 26.22 -14.69 -35.74
N GLN A 415 25.12 -15.43 -35.66
CA GLN A 415 24.88 -16.62 -36.48
C GLN A 415 23.62 -16.44 -37.32
N HIS A 416 23.60 -17.07 -38.51
CA HIS A 416 22.46 -17.03 -39.41
C HIS A 416 21.58 -18.25 -39.19
N GLY A 417 20.26 -18.03 -39.09
CA GLY A 417 19.27 -19.09 -38.97
C GLY A 417 18.43 -18.97 -37.70
N VAL A 418 17.17 -19.41 -37.79
CA VAL A 418 16.27 -19.57 -36.65
C VAL A 418 16.26 -21.06 -36.31
N THR A 419 16.51 -21.39 -35.05
CA THR A 419 16.48 -22.76 -34.53
C THR A 419 15.47 -22.83 -33.38
N THR A 420 15.12 -24.03 -32.92
CA THR A 420 14.26 -24.21 -31.75
C THR A 420 15.05 -24.74 -30.56
N PHE A 421 14.70 -24.28 -29.36
CA PHE A 421 15.25 -24.79 -28.10
C PHE A 421 14.09 -25.19 -27.18
N ASN A 422 14.17 -26.38 -26.61
CA ASN A 422 13.17 -26.88 -25.68
C ASN A 422 13.60 -26.59 -24.24
N PHE A 423 12.94 -25.63 -23.60
CA PHE A 423 13.13 -25.37 -22.18
C PHE A 423 12.28 -26.37 -21.39
N ALA A 424 12.92 -27.31 -20.69
CA ALA A 424 12.25 -28.27 -19.82
C ALA A 424 12.68 -28.03 -18.37
N PHE A 425 11.73 -27.64 -17.53
CA PHE A 425 11.97 -27.40 -16.10
C PHE A 425 11.23 -28.44 -15.26
N ARG A 426 11.92 -28.97 -14.24
CA ARG A 426 11.35 -29.89 -13.25
C ARG A 426 10.38 -29.18 -12.31
N ARG A 427 10.67 -27.90 -12.03
CA ARG A 427 9.84 -26.99 -11.23
C ARG A 427 10.24 -25.54 -11.48
N SER A 428 9.36 -24.63 -11.07
CA SER A 428 9.62 -23.20 -10.98
C SER A 428 9.70 -22.78 -9.51
N VAL A 429 10.61 -21.86 -9.19
CA VAL A 429 10.81 -21.32 -7.85
C VAL A 429 10.78 -19.80 -7.92
N THR A 430 9.97 -19.18 -7.07
CA THR A 430 10.01 -17.73 -6.88
C THR A 430 10.85 -17.35 -5.67
N PHE A 431 11.64 -16.29 -5.77
CA PHE A 431 12.54 -15.87 -4.69
C PHE A 431 12.51 -14.35 -4.45
N ALA A 432 12.81 -13.93 -3.24
CA ALA A 432 12.80 -12.50 -2.88
C ALA A 432 14.12 -11.81 -3.28
N ARG A 433 15.24 -12.43 -2.93
CA ARG A 433 16.59 -12.02 -3.30
C ARG A 433 17.39 -13.22 -3.75
N LEU A 434 18.35 -12.98 -4.64
CA LEU A 434 19.24 -14.02 -5.14
C LEU A 434 19.95 -14.78 -4.00
N ARG A 435 20.39 -14.06 -2.96
CA ARG A 435 21.05 -14.63 -1.77
C ARG A 435 20.16 -15.52 -0.90
N ASP A 436 18.84 -15.47 -1.07
CA ASP A 436 17.91 -16.34 -0.33
C ASP A 436 17.83 -17.74 -0.94
N ILE A 437 18.42 -17.93 -2.13
CA ILE A 437 18.53 -19.23 -2.79
C ILE A 437 19.74 -19.95 -2.21
N TRP A 438 19.49 -20.94 -1.34
CA TRP A 438 20.55 -21.76 -0.75
C TRP A 438 21.37 -22.53 -1.79
N ARG A 439 20.69 -23.02 -2.84
CA ARG A 439 21.32 -23.79 -3.92
C ARG A 439 20.57 -23.57 -5.22
N ILE A 440 21.31 -23.23 -6.28
CA ILE A 440 20.79 -23.18 -7.65
C ILE A 440 20.92 -24.57 -8.26
N GLU A 441 19.78 -25.16 -8.58
CA GLU A 441 19.66 -26.51 -9.13
C GLU A 441 19.43 -26.48 -10.64
N GLU A 442 19.98 -27.46 -11.34
CA GLU A 442 19.74 -27.66 -12.77
C GLU A 442 18.28 -28.03 -13.06
N GLY A 443 17.75 -27.55 -14.17
CA GLY A 443 16.36 -27.78 -14.56
C GLY A 443 15.34 -27.13 -13.62
N VAL A 444 15.73 -26.10 -12.86
CA VAL A 444 14.80 -25.27 -12.06
C VAL A 444 14.78 -23.86 -12.63
N TYR A 445 13.57 -23.35 -12.87
CA TYR A 445 13.36 -21.98 -13.33
C TYR A 445 13.21 -21.03 -12.13
N TYR A 446 14.07 -20.02 -12.04
CA TYR A 446 14.10 -19.07 -10.94
C TYR A 446 13.60 -17.69 -11.40
N ALA A 447 12.49 -17.24 -10.83
CA ALA A 447 11.93 -15.90 -11.09
C ALA A 447 11.85 -15.09 -9.79
N PRO A 448 12.16 -13.80 -9.78
CA PRO A 448 12.08 -12.99 -8.58
C PRO A 448 10.61 -12.62 -8.27
N ARG A 449 10.25 -12.48 -7.00
CA ARG A 449 8.89 -12.10 -6.56
C ARG A 449 8.54 -10.64 -6.88
N ALA A 450 9.55 -9.80 -7.03
CA ALA A 450 9.46 -8.41 -7.45
C ALA A 450 10.56 -8.15 -8.50
N SER A 451 10.43 -7.09 -9.30
CA SER A 451 11.37 -6.70 -10.36
C SER A 451 12.73 -6.20 -9.83
N ASN A 452 13.36 -6.98 -8.94
CA ASN A 452 14.52 -6.61 -8.13
C ASN A 452 15.83 -7.22 -8.63
N LEU A 453 15.77 -8.12 -9.62
CA LEU A 453 16.97 -8.58 -10.32
C LEU A 453 17.45 -7.45 -11.23
N SER A 454 18.71 -7.03 -11.05
CA SER A 454 19.18 -5.82 -11.71
C SER A 454 19.58 -6.00 -13.18
N ALA A 455 19.70 -7.24 -13.69
CA ALA A 455 20.23 -7.50 -15.03
C ALA A 455 19.52 -8.59 -15.85
N GLY A 456 18.38 -9.08 -15.37
CA GLY A 456 17.55 -10.09 -16.02
C GLY A 456 16.27 -10.27 -15.22
N ASP A 457 15.22 -10.79 -15.86
CA ASP A 457 13.92 -10.98 -15.22
C ASP A 457 13.79 -12.38 -14.62
N SER A 458 14.62 -13.34 -15.04
CA SER A 458 14.69 -14.70 -14.47
C SER A 458 15.98 -15.42 -14.90
N PHE A 459 16.26 -16.58 -14.33
CA PHE A 459 17.38 -17.43 -14.77
C PHE A 459 17.13 -18.91 -14.51
N ALA A 460 17.90 -19.77 -15.17
CA ALA A 460 17.89 -21.22 -14.96
C ALA A 460 19.23 -21.84 -15.40
N ILE A 461 19.55 -23.04 -14.90
CA ILE A 461 20.65 -23.86 -15.42
C ILE A 461 20.04 -25.01 -16.22
N ILE A 462 20.49 -25.21 -17.46
CA ILE A 462 20.01 -26.28 -18.36
C ILE A 462 21.23 -26.87 -19.08
N ASP A 463 21.39 -28.18 -19.01
CA ASP A 463 22.51 -28.92 -19.59
C ASP A 463 23.87 -28.31 -19.19
N GLY A 464 24.00 -27.95 -17.91
CA GLY A 464 25.19 -27.28 -17.35
C GLY A 464 25.42 -25.83 -17.77
N VAL A 465 24.54 -25.23 -18.59
CA VAL A 465 24.64 -23.84 -19.06
C VAL A 465 23.70 -22.94 -18.28
N LEU A 466 24.20 -21.80 -17.81
CA LEU A 466 23.38 -20.76 -17.18
C LEU A 466 22.67 -19.92 -18.25
N PHE A 467 21.35 -19.89 -18.18
CA PHE A 467 20.50 -18.97 -18.95
C PHE A 467 20.02 -17.84 -18.05
N ILE A 468 20.28 -16.60 -18.44
CA ILE A 468 19.71 -15.40 -17.83
C ILE A 468 18.70 -14.85 -18.84
N PHE A 469 17.43 -14.80 -18.48
CA PHE A 469 16.35 -14.34 -19.35
C PHE A 469 16.08 -12.87 -19.09
N GLN A 470 16.08 -12.06 -20.15
CA GLN A 470 15.61 -10.68 -20.14
C GLN A 470 14.37 -10.59 -21.04
N ILE A 471 13.22 -10.31 -20.44
CA ILE A 471 11.92 -10.22 -21.10
C ILE A 471 11.67 -8.76 -21.47
N THR A 472 11.47 -8.48 -22.75
CA THR A 472 11.33 -7.08 -23.18
C THR A 472 10.51 -6.91 -24.46
N VAL A 473 9.78 -5.79 -24.52
CA VAL A 473 9.09 -5.31 -25.73
C VAL A 473 9.86 -4.16 -26.43
N ALA A 474 10.92 -3.66 -25.79
CA ALA A 474 11.76 -2.57 -26.30
C ALA A 474 12.87 -3.10 -27.22
N ALA A 475 13.18 -2.38 -28.30
CA ALA A 475 14.22 -2.76 -29.26
C ALA A 475 15.64 -2.67 -28.70
N GLU A 476 15.85 -1.79 -27.72
CA GLU A 476 17.11 -1.61 -27.03
C GLU A 476 16.89 -1.77 -25.52
N HIS A 477 17.74 -2.56 -24.88
CA HIS A 477 17.74 -2.78 -23.44
C HIS A 477 19.18 -2.89 -22.94
N GLY A 478 19.68 -1.83 -22.30
CA GLY A 478 20.99 -1.87 -21.64
C GLY A 478 20.98 -2.89 -20.50
N VAL A 479 21.95 -3.80 -20.49
CA VAL A 479 22.05 -4.89 -19.51
C VAL A 479 22.97 -4.45 -18.37
N LYS A 480 22.50 -4.45 -17.12
CA LYS A 480 23.35 -3.99 -16.00
C LYS A 480 24.46 -5.00 -15.70
N LYS A 481 25.72 -4.65 -15.98
CA LYS A 481 26.89 -5.54 -15.78
C LYS A 481 26.93 -6.15 -14.37
N ALA A 482 26.75 -5.32 -13.33
CA ALA A 482 26.85 -5.75 -11.93
C ALA A 482 25.84 -6.87 -11.60
N GLY A 483 24.57 -6.69 -11.98
CA GLY A 483 23.54 -7.69 -11.72
C GLY A 483 23.74 -9.00 -12.46
N THR A 484 24.30 -8.94 -13.68
CA THR A 484 24.61 -10.15 -14.44
C THR A 484 25.68 -10.95 -13.70
N LEU A 485 26.73 -10.27 -13.24
CA LEU A 485 27.81 -10.89 -12.48
C LEU A 485 27.30 -11.48 -11.15
N ASP A 486 26.39 -10.81 -10.44
CA ASP A 486 25.79 -11.35 -9.22
C ASP A 486 25.12 -12.72 -9.46
N ILE A 487 24.34 -12.85 -10.56
CA ILE A 487 23.68 -14.12 -10.94
C ILE A 487 24.71 -15.17 -11.33
N VAL A 488 25.70 -14.79 -12.14
CA VAL A 488 26.77 -15.69 -12.57
C VAL A 488 27.54 -16.20 -11.35
N GLU A 489 27.96 -15.33 -10.44
CA GLU A 489 28.68 -15.70 -9.21
C GLU A 489 27.87 -16.64 -8.32
N ALA A 490 26.57 -16.37 -8.14
CA ALA A 490 25.69 -17.25 -7.38
C ALA A 490 25.59 -18.65 -8.02
N ALA A 491 25.50 -18.73 -9.36
CA ALA A 491 25.46 -20.00 -10.08
C ALA A 491 26.82 -20.73 -10.06
N CYS A 492 27.93 -20.00 -10.20
CA CYS A 492 29.30 -20.52 -10.16
C CYS A 492 29.65 -21.08 -8.78
N GLY A 493 29.45 -20.28 -7.73
CA GLY A 493 29.86 -20.62 -6.37
C GLY A 493 29.15 -21.84 -5.81
N MET A 494 28.06 -22.28 -6.45
CA MET A 494 27.19 -23.35 -5.96
C MET A 494 27.13 -24.60 -6.87
N SER A 495 27.40 -24.50 -8.18
CA SER A 495 27.15 -25.62 -9.12
C SER A 495 28.04 -25.69 -10.38
N ILE A 496 28.74 -24.63 -10.80
CA ILE A 496 29.47 -24.60 -12.08
C ILE A 496 30.97 -24.32 -11.85
N GLY A 497 31.86 -25.12 -12.44
CA GLY A 497 33.31 -24.93 -12.32
C GLY A 497 33.80 -23.54 -12.77
N ALA A 498 35.09 -23.26 -12.53
CA ALA A 498 35.71 -21.92 -12.39
C ALA A 498 35.53 -20.88 -13.53
N ARG A 499 34.83 -21.16 -14.63
CA ARG A 499 34.52 -20.18 -15.71
C ARG A 499 33.24 -20.58 -16.46
N PRO A 500 32.03 -20.12 -16.10
CA PRO A 500 30.87 -20.44 -16.91
C PRO A 500 30.84 -19.55 -18.15
N GLU A 501 30.67 -20.20 -19.29
CA GLU A 501 29.95 -19.57 -20.38
C GLU A 501 28.47 -19.48 -19.97
N PHE A 502 27.83 -18.35 -20.19
CA PHE A 502 26.40 -18.20 -19.94
C PHE A 502 25.70 -17.60 -21.16
N VAL A 503 24.41 -17.85 -21.24
CA VAL A 503 23.54 -17.33 -22.30
C VAL A 503 22.67 -16.22 -21.71
N LEU A 504 22.79 -15.03 -22.29
CA LEU A 504 21.84 -13.95 -22.06
C LEU A 504 20.74 -14.03 -23.11
N ALA A 505 19.55 -14.47 -22.71
CA ALA A 505 18.42 -14.76 -23.59
C ALA A 505 17.36 -13.64 -23.52
N PHE A 506 17.24 -12.85 -24.59
CA PHE A 506 16.23 -11.82 -24.73
C PHE A 506 14.92 -12.42 -25.25
N VAL A 507 13.90 -12.50 -24.39
CA VAL A 507 12.57 -12.98 -24.79
C VAL A 507 11.75 -11.81 -25.31
N VAL A 508 11.44 -11.86 -26.59
CA VAL A 508 10.86 -10.74 -27.33
C VAL A 508 9.60 -11.16 -28.08
N PRO A 509 8.65 -10.24 -28.32
CA PRO A 509 7.45 -10.57 -29.06
C PRO A 509 7.76 -10.80 -30.56
N PRO A 510 6.88 -11.51 -31.30
CA PRO A 510 7.14 -11.89 -32.70
C PRO A 510 7.50 -10.73 -33.63
N ASP A 511 6.91 -9.56 -33.43
CA ASP A 511 7.16 -8.35 -34.22
C ASP A 511 8.58 -7.79 -34.06
N ARG A 512 9.28 -8.16 -32.98
CA ARG A 512 10.65 -7.72 -32.70
C ARG A 512 11.71 -8.75 -33.06
N PHE A 513 11.33 -10.03 -33.11
CA PHE A 513 12.27 -11.14 -33.12
C PHE A 513 13.31 -11.09 -34.25
N LEU A 514 12.89 -10.85 -35.49
CA LEU A 514 13.80 -10.88 -36.65
C LEU A 514 14.78 -9.70 -36.64
N GLU A 515 14.34 -8.54 -36.17
CA GLU A 515 15.11 -7.30 -36.17
C GLU A 515 15.91 -7.07 -34.88
N TYR A 516 15.69 -7.89 -33.85
CA TYR A 516 16.35 -7.75 -32.56
C TYR A 516 17.87 -7.93 -32.69
N ARG A 517 18.62 -7.07 -32.00
CA ARG A 517 20.09 -7.01 -32.08
C ARG A 517 20.71 -7.31 -30.73
N ALA A 518 21.98 -7.69 -30.76
CA ALA A 518 22.78 -7.83 -29.55
C ALA A 518 22.79 -6.52 -28.75
N GLN A 519 22.69 -6.64 -27.43
CA GLN A 519 22.59 -5.52 -26.50
C GLN A 519 23.94 -5.25 -25.83
N ASN A 520 24.12 -4.00 -25.38
CA ASN A 520 25.35 -3.62 -24.68
C ASN A 520 25.18 -3.80 -23.17
N PHE A 521 26.26 -4.21 -22.51
CA PHE A 521 26.37 -4.11 -21.05
C PHE A 521 26.60 -2.66 -20.63
N VAL A 522 25.98 -2.24 -19.54
CA VAL A 522 26.07 -0.89 -18.99
C VAL A 522 26.32 -0.88 -17.49
N THR A 523 26.93 0.21 -16.99
CA THR A 523 27.11 0.47 -15.56
C THR A 523 25.80 0.91 -14.89
N LYS A 524 25.83 1.11 -13.56
CA LYS A 524 24.70 1.72 -12.83
C LYS A 524 24.32 3.09 -13.44
N GLU A 525 25.31 3.85 -13.90
CA GLU A 525 25.18 5.15 -14.57
C GLU A 525 24.83 5.07 -16.07
N ASN A 526 24.41 3.90 -16.58
CA ASN A 526 24.07 3.68 -18.00
C ASN A 526 25.22 3.91 -19.01
N LYS A 527 26.47 3.88 -18.55
CA LYS A 527 27.64 3.96 -19.45
C LYS A 527 27.98 2.56 -19.98
N LYS A 528 28.36 2.45 -21.26
CA LYS A 528 28.80 1.17 -21.84
C LYS A 528 29.94 0.56 -21.01
N ALA A 529 29.85 -0.73 -20.73
CA ALA A 529 30.81 -1.50 -19.96
C ALA A 529 31.20 -2.76 -20.73
N LYS A 530 32.46 -3.19 -20.58
CA LYS A 530 32.91 -4.49 -21.07
C LYS A 530 32.62 -5.57 -20.03
N LEU A 531 32.11 -6.71 -20.49
CA LEU A 531 31.97 -7.91 -19.68
C LEU A 531 33.27 -8.73 -19.78
N GLU A 532 33.75 -9.22 -18.64
CA GLU A 532 35.01 -9.98 -18.55
C GLU A 532 34.80 -11.50 -18.58
N VAL A 533 33.53 -11.92 -18.72
CA VAL A 533 33.09 -13.32 -18.76
C VAL A 533 32.53 -13.61 -20.16
N ALA A 534 32.76 -14.81 -20.67
CA ALA A 534 32.21 -15.24 -21.96
C ALA A 534 30.68 -15.29 -21.90
N CYS A 535 30.03 -14.58 -22.82
CA CYS A 535 28.58 -14.46 -22.88
C CYS A 535 28.13 -14.64 -24.32
N THR A 536 27.15 -15.52 -24.52
CA THR A 536 26.42 -15.64 -25.79
C THR A 536 25.08 -14.94 -25.63
N GLN A 537 24.67 -14.13 -26.61
CA GLN A 537 23.38 -13.44 -26.59
C GLN A 537 22.39 -14.11 -27.54
N TRP A 538 21.21 -14.47 -27.06
CA TRP A 538 20.12 -15.06 -27.86
C TRP A 538 18.92 -14.11 -27.91
N ALA A 539 18.21 -14.06 -29.03
CA ALA A 539 16.82 -13.62 -29.05
C ALA A 539 15.93 -14.87 -29.05
N ILE A 540 14.90 -14.90 -28.20
CA ILE A 540 13.89 -15.94 -28.13
C ILE A 540 12.55 -15.33 -28.56
N ARG A 541 11.89 -15.95 -29.53
CA ARG A 541 10.58 -15.54 -30.00
C ARG A 541 9.51 -16.08 -29.05
N LEU A 542 8.67 -15.20 -28.53
CA LEU A 542 7.46 -15.65 -27.84
C LEU A 542 6.50 -16.33 -28.84
N PRO A 543 5.98 -17.54 -28.57
CA PRO A 543 4.93 -18.17 -29.38
C PRO A 543 3.60 -17.44 -29.15
N VAL A 544 3.42 -16.34 -29.87
CA VAL A 544 2.15 -15.65 -30.03
C VAL A 544 1.70 -16.00 -31.43
N ASP A 545 0.80 -16.98 -31.58
CA ASP A 545 0.25 -17.32 -32.89
C ASP A 545 -0.43 -16.07 -33.45
N VAL A 546 0.18 -15.47 -34.46
CA VAL A 546 -0.43 -14.40 -35.24
C VAL A 546 -1.29 -15.11 -36.26
N MET A 547 -2.58 -15.26 -36.00
CA MET A 547 -3.52 -15.46 -37.11
C MET A 547 -3.46 -14.18 -37.93
N VAL A 548 -2.83 -14.29 -39.10
CA VAL A 548 -2.72 -13.25 -40.13
C VAL A 548 -4.10 -12.85 -40.62
#